data_AF-A0A1F9A4N0-F1
#
_entry.id   AF-A0A1F9A4N0-F1
#
_cell.length_a   1.000
_cell.length_b   1.000
_cell.length_c   1.000
_cell.angle_alpha   90.00
_cell.angle_beta   90.00
_cell.angle_gamma   90.00
#
_symmetry.space_group_name_H-M   'P 1'
#
loop_
_entity.id
_entity.type
_entity.pdbx_description
1 polymer ?
#
loop_
_entity_poly.entity_id
_entity_poly.type
_entity_poly.pdbx_seq_one_letter_code
_entity_poly.pdbx_strand_id
1 'polypeptide(L)'
;MSDPWTRTHTIKLPRRNYREIEYLHELAHAVLAEQHHLLSTAFFERGTSMEAMTPLVGPLRAASDWFADDLLMQWCPEEERAEIKEHAEYVLQITNDLAAGKIEIFYLYGGGLILAQAVKYCDKAIAEIPEMFMPIVEILLSIPPEAPTVAAKRDAVNRLAALTCQQQIELTTEQDGIQVWEIRKEET
;
A
#
# COMPACT_ATOMS: atom_id res chain seq x y z
N MET A 1 -14.20 -0.52 -1.28
CA MET A 1 -14.32 0.04 -2.65
C MET A 1 -15.01 1.39 -2.56
N SER A 2 -14.33 2.44 -3.00
CA SER A 2 -14.82 3.82 -2.98
C SER A 2 -15.10 4.27 -4.41
N ASP A 3 -16.33 4.72 -4.69
CA ASP A 3 -16.72 5.26 -5.99
C ASP A 3 -16.77 6.80 -5.92
N PRO A 4 -15.86 7.52 -6.61
CA PRO A 4 -15.83 8.98 -6.55
C PRO A 4 -16.97 9.64 -7.31
N TRP A 5 -17.59 8.98 -8.30
CA TRP A 5 -18.72 9.54 -9.05
C TRP A 5 -20.00 9.55 -8.23
N THR A 6 -20.25 8.48 -7.46
CA THR A 6 -21.44 8.36 -6.62
C THR A 6 -21.18 8.73 -5.15
N ARG A 7 -19.93 9.03 -4.78
CA ARG A 7 -19.48 9.28 -3.41
C ARG A 7 -19.95 8.19 -2.45
N THR A 8 -19.83 6.94 -2.88
CA THR A 8 -20.30 5.77 -2.14
C THR A 8 -19.13 4.88 -1.76
N HIS A 9 -19.04 4.54 -0.48
CA HIS A 9 -18.05 3.60 0.06
C HIS A 9 -18.73 2.27 0.37
N THR A 10 -18.28 1.22 -0.30
CA THR A 10 -18.70 -0.16 -0.03
C THR A 10 -17.55 -0.91 0.64
N ILE A 11 -17.68 -1.17 1.93
CA ILE A 11 -16.78 -2.05 2.69
C ILE A 11 -17.27 -3.49 2.51
N LYS A 12 -16.41 -4.35 1.97
CA LYS A 12 -16.71 -5.77 1.74
C LYS A 12 -15.97 -6.61 2.75
N LEU A 13 -16.69 -7.14 3.73
CA LEU A 13 -16.13 -8.05 4.71
C LEU A 13 -16.18 -9.49 4.19
N PRO A 14 -15.17 -10.31 4.51
CA PRO A 14 -15.17 -11.69 4.08
C PRO A 14 -16.30 -12.46 4.77
N ARG A 15 -16.79 -13.53 4.12
CA ARG A 15 -17.87 -14.38 4.67
C ARG A 15 -17.46 -15.26 5.85
N ARG A 16 -16.18 -15.19 6.27
CA ARG A 16 -15.66 -15.85 7.46
C ARG A 16 -15.84 -14.96 8.69
N ASN A 17 -15.52 -15.47 9.87
CA ASN A 17 -15.29 -14.61 11.03
C ASN A 17 -14.16 -13.64 10.66
N TYR A 18 -14.47 -12.35 10.74
CA TYR A 18 -13.52 -11.27 10.56
C TYR A 18 -13.27 -10.60 11.92
N ARG A 19 -12.06 -10.08 12.13
CA ARG A 19 -11.72 -9.27 13.29
C ARG A 19 -12.24 -7.85 13.07
N GLU A 20 -12.64 -7.16 14.12
CA GLU A 20 -13.14 -5.77 14.02
C GLU A 20 -12.10 -4.84 13.38
N ILE A 21 -10.80 -5.10 13.62
CA ILE A 21 -9.69 -4.35 13.01
C ILE A 21 -9.66 -4.49 11.48
N GLU A 22 -10.08 -5.63 10.91
CA GLU A 22 -10.18 -5.79 9.45
C GLU A 22 -11.27 -4.88 8.86
N TYR A 23 -12.34 -4.61 9.62
CA TYR A 23 -13.34 -3.61 9.22
C TYR A 23 -12.80 -2.19 9.35
N LEU A 24 -12.07 -1.89 10.44
CA LEU A 24 -11.46 -0.59 10.64
C LEU A 24 -10.44 -0.26 9.55
N HIS A 25 -9.69 -1.25 9.05
CA HIS A 25 -8.76 -1.07 7.93
C HIS A 25 -9.46 -0.57 6.66
N GLU A 26 -10.54 -1.24 6.28
CA GLU A 26 -11.34 -0.84 5.12
C GLU A 26 -12.04 0.52 5.35
N LEU A 27 -12.37 0.84 6.60
CA LEU A 27 -12.89 2.15 6.97
C LEU A 27 -11.82 3.25 6.87
N ALA A 28 -10.56 2.97 7.22
CA ALA A 28 -9.43 3.87 7.03
C ALA A 28 -9.26 4.24 5.55
N HIS A 29 -9.34 3.25 4.67
CA HIS A 29 -9.37 3.47 3.22
C HIS A 29 -10.56 4.34 2.78
N ALA A 30 -11.75 4.15 3.35
CA ALA A 30 -12.90 5.00 3.05
C ALA A 30 -12.69 6.45 3.49
N VAL A 31 -12.14 6.66 4.70
CA VAL A 31 -11.83 8.00 5.23
C VAL A 31 -10.79 8.72 4.37
N LEU A 32 -9.74 8.02 3.92
CA LEU A 32 -8.75 8.58 2.99
C LEU A 32 -9.39 8.97 1.65
N ALA A 33 -10.33 8.17 1.14
CA ALA A 33 -11.02 8.48 -0.11
C ALA A 33 -11.92 9.72 -0.03
N GLU A 34 -12.46 10.07 1.14
CA GLU A 34 -13.20 11.32 1.33
C GLU A 34 -12.28 12.55 1.30
N GLN A 35 -10.99 12.40 1.63
CA GLN A 35 -10.02 13.48 1.44
C GLN A 35 -9.66 13.61 -0.04
N HIS A 36 -9.33 12.49 -0.67
CA HIS A 36 -9.14 12.39 -2.11
C HIS A 36 -9.22 10.93 -2.53
N HIS A 37 -10.07 10.59 -3.51
CA HIS A 37 -10.36 9.19 -3.88
C HIS A 37 -9.12 8.39 -4.25
N LEU A 38 -8.15 9.00 -4.94
CA LEU A 38 -6.89 8.34 -5.29
C LEU A 38 -6.01 7.97 -4.09
N LEU A 39 -6.27 8.44 -2.85
CA LEU A 39 -5.50 8.03 -1.68
C LEU A 39 -5.72 6.57 -1.29
N SER A 40 -6.92 6.01 -1.49
CA SER A 40 -7.20 4.59 -1.21
C SER A 40 -7.58 3.76 -2.44
N THR A 41 -7.56 4.36 -3.63
CA THR A 41 -7.92 3.66 -4.86
C THR A 41 -6.83 3.74 -5.93
N ALA A 42 -7.04 2.98 -7.00
CA ALA A 42 -6.19 2.93 -8.19
C ALA A 42 -7.05 3.15 -9.44
N PHE A 43 -7.74 4.29 -9.52
CA PHE A 43 -8.43 4.66 -10.76
C PHE A 43 -7.40 5.09 -11.80
N PHE A 44 -7.39 4.39 -12.92
CA PHE A 44 -6.55 4.69 -14.06
C PHE A 44 -7.37 5.32 -15.19
N GLU A 45 -6.68 5.99 -16.12
CA GLU A 45 -7.28 6.52 -17.34
C GLU A 45 -8.07 5.45 -18.10
N ARG A 46 -9.24 5.83 -18.62
CA ARG A 46 -10.11 4.95 -19.39
C ARG A 46 -9.38 4.38 -20.60
N GLY A 47 -9.44 3.05 -20.71
CA GLY A 47 -8.76 2.32 -21.79
C GLY A 47 -7.36 1.83 -21.41
N THR A 48 -6.86 2.15 -20.21
CA THR A 48 -5.63 1.55 -19.68
C THR A 48 -5.77 0.02 -19.66
N SER A 49 -4.80 -0.68 -20.25
CA SER A 49 -4.85 -2.15 -20.36
C SER A 49 -4.55 -2.83 -19.02
N MET A 50 -5.16 -3.99 -18.78
CA MET A 50 -4.86 -4.82 -17.60
C MET A 50 -3.38 -5.21 -17.51
N GLU A 51 -2.74 -5.48 -18.65
CA GLU A 51 -1.31 -5.78 -18.73
C GLU A 51 -0.46 -4.61 -18.22
N ALA A 52 -0.86 -3.36 -18.52
CA ALA A 52 -0.18 -2.19 -18.00
C ALA A 52 -0.45 -1.96 -16.50
N MET A 53 -1.65 -2.27 -16.00
CA MET A 53 -1.98 -2.05 -14.58
C MET A 53 -1.42 -3.12 -13.64
N THR A 54 -1.27 -4.36 -14.12
CA THR A 54 -0.92 -5.52 -13.28
C THR A 54 0.38 -5.35 -12.49
N PRO A 55 1.49 -4.86 -13.06
CA PRO A 55 2.73 -4.67 -12.32
C PRO A 55 2.63 -3.63 -11.19
N LEU A 56 1.69 -2.69 -11.31
CA LEU A 56 1.49 -1.62 -10.33
C LEU A 56 0.61 -2.04 -9.14
N VAL A 57 -0.03 -3.21 -9.17
CA VAL A 57 -0.94 -3.67 -8.10
C VAL A 57 -0.24 -3.73 -6.74
N GLY A 58 0.97 -4.29 -6.69
CA GLY A 58 1.77 -4.38 -5.46
C GLY A 58 2.13 -3.00 -4.92
N PRO A 59 2.83 -2.14 -5.70
CA PRO A 59 3.16 -0.77 -5.32
C PRO A 59 1.97 0.07 -4.84
N LEU A 60 0.84 0.00 -5.57
CA LEU A 60 -0.36 0.77 -5.23
C LEU A 60 -1.00 0.32 -3.91
N ARG A 61 -1.05 -0.99 -3.66
CA ARG A 61 -1.58 -1.51 -2.40
C ARG A 61 -0.68 -1.09 -1.24
N ALA A 62 0.62 -1.36 -1.32
CA ALA A 62 1.56 -0.99 -0.27
C ALA A 62 1.53 0.51 0.06
N ALA A 63 1.48 1.38 -0.95
CA ALA A 63 1.37 2.82 -0.73
C ALA A 63 0.01 3.24 -0.14
N SER A 64 -1.09 2.60 -0.52
CA SER A 64 -2.42 2.92 0.03
C SER A 64 -2.53 2.46 1.48
N ASP A 65 -2.10 1.23 1.74
CA ASP A 65 -2.13 0.61 3.08
C ASP A 65 -1.20 1.37 4.02
N TRP A 66 -0.02 1.83 3.57
CA TRP A 66 0.87 2.68 4.40
C TRP A 66 0.17 3.89 5.02
N PHE A 67 -0.74 4.55 4.28
CA PHE A 67 -1.54 5.65 4.81
C PHE A 67 -2.73 5.19 5.65
N ALA A 68 -3.38 4.09 5.26
CA ALA A 68 -4.52 3.55 6.00
C ALA A 68 -4.12 3.01 7.37
N ASP A 69 -2.97 2.35 7.45
CA ASP A 69 -2.43 1.75 8.66
C ASP A 69 -1.94 2.81 9.65
N ASP A 70 -1.51 3.99 9.20
CA ASP A 70 -1.29 5.12 10.10
C ASP A 70 -2.58 5.63 10.75
N LEU A 71 -3.71 5.64 10.02
CA LEU A 71 -5.02 5.94 10.63
C LEU A 71 -5.44 4.85 11.63
N LEU A 72 -5.20 3.58 11.33
CA LEU A 72 -5.43 2.49 12.30
C LEU A 72 -4.58 2.66 13.55
N MET A 73 -3.31 2.99 13.40
CA MET A 73 -2.42 3.30 14.52
C MET A 73 -2.91 4.48 15.36
N GLN A 74 -3.68 5.42 14.80
CA GLN A 74 -4.32 6.50 15.53
C GLN A 74 -5.63 6.07 16.21
N TRP A 75 -6.41 5.17 15.60
CA TRP A 75 -7.72 4.76 16.08
C TRP A 75 -7.67 3.63 17.12
N CYS A 76 -6.82 2.64 16.91
CA CYS A 76 -6.67 1.44 17.75
C CYS A 76 -5.18 1.05 17.89
N PRO A 77 -4.35 1.89 18.53
CA PRO A 77 -2.89 1.71 18.58
C PRO A 77 -2.43 0.43 19.25
N GLU A 78 -3.18 -0.11 20.22
CA GLU A 78 -2.77 -1.32 20.95
C GLU A 78 -3.00 -2.56 20.09
N GLU A 79 -4.18 -2.66 19.49
CA GLU A 79 -4.58 -3.75 18.60
C GLU A 79 -3.73 -3.77 17.33
N GLU A 80 -3.51 -2.62 16.71
CA GLU A 80 -2.71 -2.50 15.49
C GLU A 80 -1.24 -2.85 15.75
N ARG A 81 -0.64 -2.37 16.86
CA ARG A 81 0.73 -2.77 17.23
C ARG A 81 0.86 -4.27 17.47
N ALA A 82 -0.16 -4.90 18.06
CA ALA A 82 -0.17 -6.35 18.27
C ALA A 82 -0.20 -7.10 16.92
N GLU A 83 -1.03 -6.64 15.98
CA GLU A 83 -1.13 -7.20 14.63
C GLU A 83 0.18 -7.03 13.83
N ILE A 84 0.77 -5.83 13.85
CA ILE A 84 2.06 -5.55 13.20
C ILE A 84 3.15 -6.49 13.74
N LYS A 85 3.23 -6.68 15.07
CA LYS A 85 4.23 -7.57 15.67
C LYS A 85 4.05 -9.02 15.25
N GLU A 86 2.82 -9.53 15.33
CA GLU A 86 2.46 -10.90 14.91
C GLU A 86 2.83 -11.12 13.43
N HIS A 87 2.41 -10.22 12.55
CA HIS A 87 2.67 -10.32 11.12
C HIS A 87 4.16 -10.17 10.77
N ALA A 88 4.89 -9.28 11.45
CA ALA A 88 6.33 -9.13 11.23
C ALA A 88 7.10 -10.40 11.60
N GLU A 89 6.72 -11.08 12.68
CA GLU A 89 7.29 -12.37 13.05
C GLU A 89 7.04 -13.42 11.97
N TYR A 90 5.82 -13.50 11.41
CA TYR A 90 5.51 -14.41 10.32
C TYR A 90 6.30 -14.11 9.05
N VAL A 91 6.43 -12.84 8.66
CA VAL A 91 7.23 -12.45 7.49
C VAL A 91 8.68 -12.90 7.66
N LEU A 92 9.28 -12.68 8.84
CA LEU A 92 10.65 -13.10 9.13
C LEU A 92 10.82 -14.63 9.13
N GLN A 93 9.88 -15.38 9.70
CA GLN A 93 9.89 -16.85 9.68
C GLN A 93 9.83 -17.39 8.25
N ILE A 94 8.88 -16.87 7.46
CA ILE A 94 8.69 -17.26 6.06
C ILE A 94 9.94 -16.96 5.23
N THR A 95 10.65 -15.86 5.48
CA THR A 95 11.91 -15.58 4.76
C THR A 95 13.05 -16.53 5.10
N ASN A 96 13.12 -17.02 6.33
CA ASN A 96 14.12 -18.03 6.70
C ASN A 96 13.83 -19.36 5.99
N ASP A 97 12.56 -19.66 5.74
CA ASP A 97 12.12 -20.89 5.05
C ASP A 97 12.19 -20.76 3.51
N LEU A 98 12.12 -19.54 2.96
CA LEU A 98 12.08 -19.26 1.51
C LEU A 98 13.45 -19.17 0.82
N ALA A 99 14.54 -19.59 1.49
CA ALA A 99 15.85 -19.84 0.87
C ALA A 99 15.82 -20.86 -0.31
N ALA A 100 14.65 -21.45 -0.60
CA ALA A 100 14.39 -22.35 -1.72
C ALA A 100 13.86 -21.70 -3.03
N GLY A 101 13.78 -20.36 -3.11
CA GLY A 101 13.92 -19.65 -4.39
C GLY A 101 12.65 -19.32 -5.20
N LYS A 102 11.48 -19.11 -4.59
CA LYS A 102 10.32 -18.49 -5.27
C LYS A 102 9.46 -17.67 -4.30
N ILE A 103 9.87 -16.43 -4.03
CA ILE A 103 9.00 -15.45 -3.40
C ILE A 103 8.25 -14.73 -4.52
N GLU A 104 6.93 -14.87 -4.58
CA GLU A 104 6.13 -14.10 -5.54
C GLU A 104 6.25 -12.60 -5.23
N ILE A 105 6.32 -11.78 -6.27
CA ILE A 105 6.41 -10.30 -6.18
C ILE A 105 5.33 -9.71 -5.25
N PHE A 106 4.18 -10.37 -5.14
CA PHE A 106 3.12 -9.99 -4.21
C PHE A 106 3.56 -10.01 -2.74
N TYR A 107 4.34 -11.03 -2.32
CA TYR A 107 4.86 -11.13 -0.96
C TYR A 107 5.96 -10.10 -0.67
N LEU A 108 6.66 -9.62 -1.71
CA LEU A 108 7.72 -8.63 -1.56
C LEU A 108 7.14 -7.31 -1.00
N TYR A 109 6.08 -6.78 -1.61
CA TYR A 109 5.46 -5.52 -1.20
C TYR A 109 4.73 -5.63 0.14
N GLY A 110 3.96 -6.71 0.35
CA GLY A 110 3.27 -6.94 1.62
C GLY A 110 4.24 -7.13 2.80
N GLY A 111 5.28 -7.95 2.62
CA GLY A 111 6.31 -8.15 3.64
C GLY A 111 7.09 -6.87 3.94
N GLY A 112 7.46 -6.11 2.91
CA GLY A 112 8.14 -4.82 3.07
C GLY A 112 7.30 -3.78 3.81
N LEU A 113 5.98 -3.71 3.54
CA LEU A 113 5.05 -2.85 4.26
C LEU A 113 5.00 -3.20 5.76
N ILE A 114 4.75 -4.48 6.08
CA ILE A 114 4.66 -4.98 7.46
C ILE A 114 5.96 -4.68 8.23
N LEU A 115 7.11 -4.88 7.60
CA LEU A 115 8.40 -4.60 8.23
C LEU A 115 8.65 -3.10 8.39
N ALA A 116 8.22 -2.25 7.46
CA ALA A 116 8.28 -0.79 7.61
C ALA A 116 7.44 -0.32 8.81
N GLN A 117 6.25 -0.90 8.99
CA GLN A 117 5.39 -0.63 10.14
C GLN A 117 6.03 -1.11 11.44
N ALA A 118 6.64 -2.28 11.45
CA ALA A 118 7.34 -2.80 12.63
C ALA A 118 8.49 -1.86 13.06
N VAL A 119 9.23 -1.30 12.10
CA VAL A 119 10.26 -0.29 12.37
C VAL A 119 9.64 1.01 12.91
N LYS A 120 8.62 1.57 12.23
CA LYS A 120 8.03 2.87 12.59
C LYS A 120 7.27 2.83 13.92
N TYR A 121 6.53 1.75 14.19
CA TYR A 121 5.54 1.69 15.27
C TYR A 121 5.87 0.67 16.35
N CYS A 122 6.79 -0.27 16.14
CA CYS A 122 7.06 -1.33 17.11
C CYS A 122 8.52 -1.37 17.59
N ASP A 123 9.28 -0.29 17.36
CA ASP A 123 10.68 -0.15 17.74
C ASP A 123 11.59 -1.27 17.22
N LYS A 124 11.20 -1.93 16.13
CA LYS A 124 12.01 -2.98 15.53
C LYS A 124 13.27 -2.37 14.92
N ALA A 125 14.43 -2.95 15.21
CA ALA A 125 15.67 -2.40 14.68
C ALA A 125 15.77 -2.64 13.17
N ILE A 126 16.13 -1.61 12.42
CA ILE A 126 16.36 -1.70 10.97
C ILE A 126 17.37 -2.81 10.62
N ALA A 127 18.37 -3.04 11.48
CA ALA A 127 19.37 -4.09 11.29
C ALA A 127 18.79 -5.52 11.34
N GLU A 128 17.56 -5.71 11.82
CA GLU A 128 16.87 -7.00 11.84
C GLU A 128 16.03 -7.25 10.58
N ILE A 129 15.94 -6.28 9.66
CA ILE A 129 15.15 -6.40 8.45
C ILE A 129 15.98 -7.14 7.38
N PRO A 130 15.45 -8.22 6.76
CA PRO A 130 16.13 -8.89 5.66
C PRO A 130 16.41 -7.95 4.49
N GLU A 131 17.61 -8.08 3.90
CA GLU A 131 18.12 -7.21 2.82
C GLU A 131 17.13 -7.09 1.65
N MET A 132 16.42 -8.17 1.32
CA MET A 132 15.45 -8.17 0.23
C MET A 132 14.27 -7.20 0.41
N PHE A 133 13.90 -6.86 1.65
CA PHE A 133 12.82 -5.92 1.94
C PHE A 133 13.31 -4.50 2.19
N MET A 134 14.61 -4.33 2.46
CA MET A 134 15.19 -3.04 2.81
C MET A 134 14.83 -1.91 1.83
N PRO A 135 14.88 -2.09 0.51
CA PRO A 135 14.50 -1.03 -0.43
C PRO A 135 13.05 -0.53 -0.23
N ILE A 136 12.12 -1.43 0.06
CA ILE A 136 10.70 -1.08 0.28
C ILE A 136 10.55 -0.38 1.63
N VAL A 137 11.20 -0.91 2.66
CA VAL A 137 11.19 -0.32 4.01
C VAL A 137 11.72 1.10 3.99
N GLU A 138 12.86 1.34 3.33
CA GLU A 138 13.44 2.68 3.21
C GLU A 138 12.54 3.65 2.43
N ILE A 139 11.91 3.20 1.34
CA ILE A 139 10.98 4.04 0.58
C ILE A 139 9.80 4.46 1.46
N LEU A 140 9.13 3.50 2.10
CA LEU A 140 7.95 3.78 2.93
C LEU A 140 8.30 4.66 4.13
N LEU A 141 9.40 4.37 4.84
CA LEU A 141 9.85 5.18 5.99
C LEU A 141 10.24 6.61 5.59
N SER A 142 10.64 6.84 4.35
CA SER A 142 10.93 8.19 3.84
C SER A 142 9.69 9.01 3.51
N ILE A 143 8.49 8.41 3.55
CA ILE A 143 7.21 9.04 3.21
C ILE A 143 6.35 9.13 4.47
N PRO A 144 6.20 10.31 5.09
CA PRO A 144 5.40 10.46 6.31
C PRO A 144 3.93 10.11 6.06
N PRO A 145 3.36 9.08 6.71
CA PRO A 145 1.97 8.69 6.47
C PRO A 145 0.94 9.58 7.19
N GLU A 146 1.35 10.36 8.20
CA GLU A 146 0.46 11.21 9.00
C GLU A 146 -0.19 12.39 8.24
N ALA A 147 0.32 12.71 7.04
CA ALA A 147 -0.16 13.79 6.18
C ALA A 147 -0.28 13.31 4.73
N PRO A 148 -1.24 12.41 4.42
CA PRO A 148 -1.34 11.80 3.11
C PRO A 148 -1.70 12.83 2.05
N THR A 149 -0.99 12.81 0.93
CA THR A 149 -1.30 13.62 -0.25
C THR A 149 -1.21 12.79 -1.51
N VAL A 150 -1.94 13.18 -2.56
CA VAL A 150 -1.86 12.51 -3.87
C VAL A 150 -0.43 12.53 -4.42
N ALA A 151 0.30 13.62 -4.19
CA ALA A 151 1.70 13.74 -4.58
C ALA A 151 2.61 12.76 -3.82
N ALA A 152 2.43 12.62 -2.50
CA ALA A 152 3.18 11.65 -1.70
C ALA A 152 2.84 10.20 -2.11
N LYS A 153 1.57 9.91 -2.40
CA LYS A 153 1.17 8.60 -2.93
C LYS A 153 1.81 8.31 -4.28
N ARG A 154 1.82 9.27 -5.20
CA ARG A 154 2.48 9.13 -6.50
C ARG A 154 3.97 8.84 -6.33
N ASP A 155 4.66 9.58 -5.46
CA ASP A 155 6.07 9.35 -5.16
C ASP A 155 6.33 7.94 -4.62
N ALA A 156 5.53 7.51 -3.62
CA ALA A 156 5.60 6.16 -3.05
C ALA A 156 5.45 5.09 -4.13
N VAL A 157 4.40 5.18 -4.94
CA VAL A 157 4.09 4.18 -5.97
C VAL A 157 5.20 4.14 -7.02
N ASN A 158 5.68 5.28 -7.51
CA ASN A 158 6.72 5.31 -8.55
C ASN A 158 8.05 4.73 -8.04
N ARG A 159 8.46 5.08 -6.81
CA ARG A 159 9.68 4.53 -6.20
C ARG A 159 9.56 3.03 -5.93
N LEU A 160 8.39 2.56 -5.49
CA LEU A 160 8.12 1.14 -5.28
C LEU A 160 8.03 0.36 -6.60
N ALA A 161 7.42 0.94 -7.63
CA ALA A 161 7.29 0.34 -8.96
C ALA A 161 8.65 0.16 -9.62
N ALA A 162 9.55 1.15 -9.50
CA ALA A 162 10.92 1.10 -10.04
C ALA A 162 11.75 -0.11 -9.55
N LEU A 163 11.37 -0.75 -8.44
CA LEU A 163 12.02 -1.97 -7.95
C LEU A 163 11.71 -3.22 -8.79
N THR A 164 10.57 -3.26 -9.49
CA THR A 164 10.12 -4.48 -10.20
C THR A 164 9.62 -4.23 -11.62
N CYS A 165 9.31 -3.00 -12.00
CA CYS A 165 8.88 -2.63 -13.34
C CYS A 165 9.35 -1.20 -13.72
N GLN A 166 9.32 -0.89 -15.02
CA GLN A 166 9.70 0.43 -15.57
C GLN A 166 8.45 1.30 -15.82
N GLN A 167 7.44 1.15 -14.98
CA GLN A 167 6.19 1.90 -15.10
C GLN A 167 6.12 2.98 -14.02
N GLN A 168 5.61 4.14 -14.42
CA GLN A 168 5.35 5.25 -13.54
C GLN A 168 3.89 5.68 -13.69
N ILE A 169 3.32 6.19 -12.60
CA ILE A 169 2.02 6.84 -12.60
C ILE A 169 2.18 8.35 -12.54
N GLU A 170 1.35 9.03 -13.30
CA GLU A 170 1.18 10.48 -13.26
C GLU A 170 -0.27 10.86 -13.04
N LEU A 171 -0.50 12.01 -12.39
CA LEU A 171 -1.84 12.51 -12.16
C LEU A 171 -2.35 13.21 -13.42
N THR A 172 -3.45 12.72 -13.98
CA THR A 172 -4.17 13.37 -15.09
C THR A 172 -5.62 13.62 -14.70
N THR A 173 -6.37 14.32 -15.55
CA THR A 173 -7.81 14.61 -15.35
C THR A 173 -8.58 14.20 -16.58
N GLU A 174 -9.59 13.35 -16.42
CA GLU A 174 -10.49 12.95 -17.50
C GLU A 174 -11.42 14.11 -17.92
N GLN A 175 -12.12 13.94 -19.05
CA GLN A 175 -13.03 14.94 -19.59
C GLN A 175 -14.19 15.30 -18.65
N ASP A 176 -14.57 14.41 -17.74
CA ASP A 176 -15.60 14.64 -16.73
C ASP A 176 -15.07 15.35 -15.47
N GLY A 177 -13.78 15.72 -15.46
CA GLY A 177 -13.13 16.45 -14.36
C GLY A 177 -12.59 15.55 -13.26
N ILE A 178 -12.70 14.22 -13.38
CA ILE A 178 -12.18 13.30 -12.37
C ILE A 178 -10.69 13.08 -12.56
N GLN A 179 -9.94 13.21 -11.47
CA GLN A 179 -8.51 12.93 -11.46
C GLN A 179 -8.25 11.42 -11.45
N VAL A 180 -7.34 10.96 -12.29
CA VAL A 180 -6.99 9.53 -12.45
C VAL A 180 -5.49 9.37 -12.64
N TRP A 181 -5.01 8.13 -12.51
CA TRP A 181 -3.63 7.78 -12.81
C TRP A 181 -3.45 7.47 -14.30
N GLU A 182 -2.51 8.14 -14.93
CA GLU A 182 -1.99 7.78 -16.25
C GLU A 182 -0.71 6.95 -16.08
N ILE A 183 -0.57 5.85 -16.82
CA ILE A 183 0.65 5.02 -16.79
C ILE A 183 1.61 5.49 -17.89
N ARG A 184 2.80 5.92 -17.48
CA ARG A 184 3.94 6.21 -18.36
C ARG A 184 4.93 5.04 -18.30
N LYS A 185 5.55 4.72 -19.44
CA LYS A 185 6.75 3.87 -19.46
C LYS A 185 7.96 4.79 -19.36
N GLU A 186 8.93 4.41 -18.57
CA GLU A 186 10.21 5.11 -18.54
C GLU A 186 10.90 4.91 -19.90
N GLU A 187 11.14 6.00 -20.64
CA GLU A 187 11.96 5.96 -21.86
C GLU A 187 13.42 5.85 -21.42
N THR A 188 14.01 4.66 -21.56
CA THR A 188 15.45 4.43 -21.38
C THR A 188 16.26 4.97 -22.55
#